data_AF-A0A5J4Q5T4-F1
#
_entry.id   AF-A0A5J4Q5T4-F1
#
_cell.length_a   1.000
_cell.length_b   1.000
_cell.length_c   1.000
_cell.angle_alpha   90.00
_cell.angle_beta   90.00
_cell.angle_gamma   90.00
#
_symmetry.space_group_name_H-M   'P 1'
#
loop_
_entity.id
_entity.type
_entity.pdbx_description
1 polymer ?
#
loop_
_entity_poly.entity_id
_entity_poly.type
_entity_poly.pdbx_seq_one_letter_code
_entity_poly.pdbx_strand_id
1 'polypeptide(L)'
;RSKSKVSHRADKSIKVLLHLAALSVATRKKDGELREYYTRKVAEGKNKMAVLNAVRAKLVLRMFAVIKLNKVYEKNYHFALA
;
A
#
# COMPACT_ATOMS: atom_id res chain seq x y z
N ARG A 1 29.76 17.14 -2.88
CA ARG A 1 28.53 16.31 -2.76
C ARG A 1 27.35 17.27 -2.54
N SER A 2 26.39 17.35 -3.46
CA SER A 2 25.19 18.19 -3.24
C SER A 2 24.41 17.68 -2.03
N LYS A 3 23.86 18.58 -1.20
CA LYS A 3 23.02 18.19 -0.06
C LYS A 3 21.81 17.42 -0.57
N SER A 4 21.53 16.25 -0.02
CA SER A 4 20.31 15.50 -0.29
C SER A 4 19.10 16.32 0.17
N LYS A 5 18.45 17.01 -0.77
CA LYS A 5 17.23 17.77 -0.52
C LYS A 5 16.02 16.91 -0.87
N VAL A 6 14.99 16.97 -0.04
CA VAL A 6 13.70 16.32 -0.31
C VAL A 6 12.99 17.06 -1.44
N SER A 7 12.70 16.36 -2.54
CA SER A 7 11.89 16.92 -3.63
C SER A 7 10.45 17.18 -3.18
N HIS A 8 9.92 18.33 -3.60
CA HIS A 8 8.53 18.73 -3.33
C HIS A 8 7.60 18.48 -4.53
N ARG A 9 8.10 17.84 -5.61
CA ARG A 9 7.39 17.60 -6.87
C ARG A 9 6.33 16.49 -6.81
N ALA A 10 5.65 16.33 -5.68
CA ALA A 10 4.67 15.28 -5.47
C ALA A 10 3.34 15.86 -5.00
N ASP A 11 2.24 15.24 -5.41
CA ASP A 11 0.93 15.52 -4.83
C ASP A 11 0.92 15.08 -3.36
N LYS A 12 0.95 16.07 -2.47
CA LYS A 12 0.98 15.84 -1.02
C LYS A 12 -0.36 15.30 -0.51
N SER A 13 -1.47 15.62 -1.16
CA SER A 13 -2.81 15.19 -0.74
C SER A 13 -2.95 13.67 -0.88
N ILE A 14 -2.65 13.15 -2.07
CA ILE A 14 -2.68 11.70 -2.36
C ILE A 14 -1.67 10.97 -1.48
N LYS A 15 -0.47 11.54 -1.31
CA LYS A 15 0.57 10.94 -0.45
C LYS A 15 0.11 10.78 0.99
N VAL A 16 -0.58 11.77 1.55
CA VAL A 16 -1.14 11.72 2.91
C VAL A 16 -2.23 10.65 2.99
N LEU A 17 -3.16 10.61 2.03
CA LEU A 17 -4.24 9.62 2.03
C LEU A 17 -3.71 8.18 1.97
N LEU A 18 -2.76 7.90 1.07
CA LEU A 18 -2.12 6.59 0.97
C LEU A 18 -1.36 6.22 2.25
N HIS A 19 -0.72 7.20 2.89
CA HIS A 19 -0.02 6.99 4.15
C HIS A 19 -1.01 6.62 5.27
N LEU A 20 -2.10 7.37 5.43
CA LEU A 20 -3.13 7.10 6.43
C LEU A 20 -3.81 5.75 6.19
N ALA A 21 -4.08 5.38 4.94
CA ALA A 21 -4.62 4.07 4.60
C ALA A 21 -3.65 2.93 5.00
N ALA A 22 -2.36 3.07 4.69
CA ALA A 22 -1.35 2.09 5.09
C ALA A 22 -1.18 2.00 6.61
N LEU A 23 -1.25 3.14 7.33
CA LEU A 23 -1.25 3.15 8.79
C LEU A 23 -2.47 2.44 9.36
N SER A 24 -3.66 2.68 8.81
CA SER A 24 -4.90 2.00 9.22
C SER A 24 -4.79 0.48 9.06
N VAL A 25 -4.18 -0.01 7.97
CA VAL A 25 -3.83 -1.44 7.83
C VAL A 25 -2.89 -1.88 8.96
N ALA A 26 -1.84 -1.13 9.23
CA ALA A 26 -0.82 -1.48 10.22
C ALA A 26 -1.27 -1.37 11.68
N THR A 27 -2.33 -0.62 12.01
CA THR A 27 -2.72 -0.37 13.41
C THR A 27 -4.18 -0.68 13.76
N ARG A 28 -5.12 -0.52 12.82
CA ARG A 28 -6.57 -0.56 13.09
C ARG A 28 -7.24 -1.82 12.56
N LYS A 29 -6.75 -2.38 11.45
CA LYS A 29 -7.31 -3.61 10.87
C LYS A 29 -6.92 -4.82 11.72
N LYS A 30 -7.93 -5.62 12.09
CA LYS A 30 -7.75 -6.88 12.83
C LYS A 30 -7.27 -7.99 11.89
N ASP A 31 -7.77 -8.02 10.67
CA ASP A 31 -7.61 -9.09 9.69
C ASP A 31 -7.42 -8.56 8.25
N GLY A 32 -6.97 -9.44 7.35
CA GLY A 32 -6.89 -9.22 5.92
C GLY A 32 -5.49 -9.29 5.32
N GLU A 33 -5.42 -9.58 4.03
CA GLU A 33 -4.18 -9.88 3.30
C GLU A 33 -3.07 -8.82 3.49
N LEU A 34 -3.42 -7.53 3.45
CA LEU A 34 -2.43 -6.46 3.63
C LEU A 34 -1.93 -6.35 5.08
N ARG A 35 -2.78 -6.68 6.06
CA ARG A 35 -2.42 -6.72 7.49
C ARG A 35 -1.49 -7.90 7.75
N GLU A 36 -1.84 -9.08 7.26
CA GLU A 36 -1.02 -10.28 7.34
C GLU A 36 0.34 -10.07 6.66
N TYR A 37 0.36 -9.45 5.48
CA TYR A 37 1.59 -9.05 4.81
C TYR A 37 2.45 -8.13 5.68
N TYR A 38 1.84 -7.10 6.27
CA TYR A 38 2.55 -6.15 7.15
C TYR A 38 3.17 -6.88 8.35
N THR A 39 2.36 -7.63 9.09
CA THR A 39 2.80 -8.36 10.30
C THR A 39 3.93 -9.33 9.96
N ARG A 40 3.77 -10.12 8.90
CA ARG A 40 4.80 -11.06 8.46
C ARG A 40 6.11 -10.36 8.09
N LYS A 41 6.05 -9.27 7.31
CA LYS A 41 7.27 -8.55 6.91
C LYS A 41 7.96 -7.85 8.08
N VAL A 42 7.22 -7.38 9.07
CA VAL A 42 7.81 -6.83 10.30
C VAL A 42 8.43 -7.95 11.14
N ALA A 43 7.79 -9.12 11.22
CA ALA A 43 8.34 -10.29 11.92
C ALA A 43 9.63 -10.84 11.27
N GLU A 44 9.76 -10.71 9.94
CA GLU A 44 11.00 -10.97 9.19
C GLU A 44 12.13 -9.95 9.50
N GLY A 45 11.90 -8.99 10.40
CA GLY A 45 12.89 -7.98 10.80
C GLY A 45 12.99 -6.77 9.86
N LYS A 46 12.08 -6.63 8.88
CA LYS A 46 12.13 -5.48 7.97
C LYS A 46 11.72 -4.18 8.66
N ASN A 47 12.36 -3.09 8.27
CA ASN A 47 12.04 -1.77 8.77
C ASN A 47 10.56 -1.43 8.54
N LYS A 48 9.86 -1.02 9.61
CA LYS A 48 8.42 -0.71 9.59
C LYS A 48 8.03 0.29 8.48
N MET A 49 8.86 1.32 8.24
CA MET A 49 8.59 2.32 7.20
C MET A 49 8.73 1.73 5.79
N ALA A 50 9.69 0.83 5.58
CA ALA A 50 9.85 0.11 4.31
C ALA A 50 8.65 -0.80 4.05
N VAL A 51 8.15 -1.49 5.09
CA VAL A 51 6.94 -2.32 4.97
C VAL A 51 5.71 -1.45 4.69
N LEU A 52 5.54 -0.32 5.37
CA LEU A 52 4.46 0.64 5.07
C LEU A 52 4.54 1.15 3.62
N ASN A 53 5.74 1.38 3.10
CA ASN A 53 5.92 1.77 1.70
C ASN A 53 5.47 0.67 0.73
N ALA A 54 5.78 -0.59 1.04
CA ALA A 54 5.29 -1.72 0.26
C ALA A 54 3.76 -1.85 0.30
N VAL A 55 3.14 -1.59 1.45
CA VAL A 55 1.66 -1.57 1.57
C VAL A 55 1.05 -0.46 0.71
N ARG A 56 1.63 0.75 0.71
CA ARG A 56 1.20 1.84 -0.19
C ARG A 56 1.28 1.44 -1.65
N ALA A 57 2.40 0.83 -2.08
CA ALA A 57 2.57 0.37 -3.45
C ALA A 57 1.52 -0.70 -3.83
N LYS A 58 1.24 -1.66 -2.93
CA LYS A 58 0.19 -2.67 -3.14
C LYS A 58 -1.20 -2.05 -3.29
N LEU A 59 -1.53 -1.04 -2.49
CA LEU A 59 -2.80 -0.31 -2.60
C LEU A 59 -2.93 0.39 -3.96
N VAL A 60 -1.87 1.09 -4.38
CA VAL A 60 -1.83 1.77 -5.68
C VAL A 60 -2.02 0.77 -6.82
N LEU A 61 -1.27 -0.34 -6.83
CA LEU A 61 -1.41 -1.37 -7.86
C LEU A 61 -2.84 -1.90 -7.97
N ARG A 62 -3.51 -2.12 -6.85
CA ARG A 62 -4.92 -2.56 -6.83
C ARG A 62 -5.85 -1.52 -7.43
N MET A 63 -5.72 -0.25 -7.03
CA MET A 63 -6.55 0.83 -7.57
C MET A 63 -6.39 0.92 -9.10
N PHE A 64 -5.15 0.91 -9.59
CA PHE A 64 -4.89 0.96 -11.03
C PHE A 64 -5.39 -0.28 -11.77
N ALA A 65 -5.33 -1.48 -11.18
CA ALA A 65 -5.91 -2.68 -11.79
C ALA A 65 -7.44 -2.57 -11.94
N VAL A 66 -8.13 -2.12 -10.89
CA VAL A 66 -9.59 -1.93 -10.89
C VAL A 66 -10.00 -0.87 -11.91
N ILE A 67 -9.31 0.27 -11.95
CA ILE A 67 -9.55 1.35 -12.91
C ILE A 67 -9.32 0.85 -14.34
N LYS A 68 -8.20 0.15 -14.60
CA LYS A 68 -7.86 -0.36 -15.93
C LYS A 68 -8.89 -1.37 -16.45
N LEU A 69 -9.43 -2.20 -15.57
CA LEU A 69 -10.47 -3.17 -15.92
C LEU A 69 -11.88 -2.56 -16.01
N ASN A 70 -12.05 -1.29 -15.62
CA ASN A 70 -13.34 -0.61 -15.49
C ASN A 70 -14.36 -1.44 -14.71
N LYS A 71 -13.92 -2.03 -13.59
CA LYS A 71 -14.73 -2.89 -12.72
C LYS A 71 -14.87 -2.28 -11.34
N VAL A 72 -15.88 -2.72 -10.59
CA VAL A 72 -16.00 -2.39 -9.16
C VAL A 72 -14.99 -3.24 -8.37
N TYR A 73 -14.44 -2.70 -7.28
CA TYR A 73 -13.51 -3.43 -6.42
C TYR A 73 -14.21 -4.61 -5.73
N GLU A 74 -13.64 -5.80 -5.89
CA GLU A 74 -14.09 -7.03 -5.23
C GLU A 74 -13.01 -7.51 -4.25
N LYS A 75 -13.39 -7.73 -2.98
CA LYS A 75 -12.44 -8.18 -1.94
C LYS A 75 -11.90 -9.58 -2.25
N ASN A 76 -12.76 -10.48 -2.70
CA ASN A 76 -12.44 -11.88 -3.01
C ASN A 76 -12.45 -12.05 -4.53
N TYR A 77 -11.54 -11.36 -5.22
CA TYR A 77 -11.45 -11.43 -6.67
C TYR A 77 -10.91 -12.79 -7.11
N HIS A 78 -11.72 -13.54 -7.86
CA HIS A 78 -11.31 -14.80 -8.49
C HIS A 78 -10.75 -14.50 -9.88
N PHE A 79 -9.46 -14.77 -10.08
CA PHE A 79 -8.88 -14.71 -11.41
C PHE A 79 -9.45 -15.86 -12.24
N ALA A 80 -10.12 -15.54 -13.35
CA ALA A 80 -10.45 -16.55 -14.35
C ALA A 80 -9.13 -16.98 -15.01
N LEU A 81 -8.62 -18.16 -14.63
CA LEU A 81 -7.52 -18.79 -15.34
C LEU A 81 -8.01 -19.08 -16.77
N ALA A 82 -7.33 -18.46 -17.74
CA ALA A 82 -7.53 -18.73 -19.17
C ALA A 82 -6.85 -20.05 -19.56
#